data_AF-R0KQQ3-F1
#
_entry.id   AF-R0KQQ3-F1
#
_cell.length_a   1.000
_cell.length_b   1.000
_cell.length_c   1.000
_cell.angle_alpha   90.00
_cell.angle_beta   90.00
_cell.angle_gamma   90.00
#
_symmetry.space_group_name_H-M   'P 1'
#
loop_
_entity.id
_entity.type
_entity.pdbx_description
1 polymer ?
#
loop_
_entity_poly.entity_id
_entity_poly.type
_entity_poly.pdbx_seq_one_letter_code
_entity_poly.pdbx_strand_id
1 'polypeptide(L)'
;MNLFIILLEYVLKSRGDLIDATKVYFLENIFWDEGQEIVKSDKGFLGEITISLGRDSIDTFDDEVDYYFNTCHFLKSTHQRYFRLEKSMMNEIISYFESSQDDKCFLKFRMNFLERPIKDRFAYQKYKGEENALITFKLIGISKDNEIKVSKYDGIEPWTLYTAERFAVIYLLWHLKASCFSDKTKSKELFENLEECGEFPLYYFKDYYECSKNLKALFDEFHYFYVVDENYFKSQAAESFKLNVDKVTIMIMSEFINRLHVKNNEEIKTLKLDDTNETFKLKNALFEKNCRHIEYIFANECIFFVIDDNHDIDHYITNIYYIVSEAVKLDLEKYKNLTPKDVESIDEFDLKFYQDELIGVRINHLGIICIYEHLENHFSKILGLKVETLEDYDIMDKMLCDYYNMFRNIFENYNKPSEEQIDLLHTYHPLFFDNYNHKIINGFEIIVRTPAKFSLIKGFDDKGDEFNFKKDVHYFVDDVTGNLYCPSGSSKN
;
A
#
# COMPACT_ATOMS: atom_id res chain seq x y z
N MET A 1 19.65 2.17 -56.36
CA MET A 1 18.53 2.34 -55.41
C MET A 1 17.25 2.44 -56.23
N ASN A 2 16.36 1.46 -56.11
CA ASN A 2 15.27 1.22 -57.07
C ASN A 2 14.19 2.31 -56.96
N LEU A 3 13.75 2.91 -58.07
CA LEU A 3 12.70 3.96 -58.09
C LEU A 3 11.41 3.48 -57.39
N PHE A 4 11.17 2.16 -57.44
CA PHE A 4 10.07 1.48 -56.77
C PHE A 4 10.16 1.59 -55.24
N ILE A 5 11.36 1.54 -54.65
CA ILE A 5 11.57 1.68 -53.19
C ILE A 5 11.31 3.12 -52.76
N ILE A 6 11.75 4.10 -53.55
CA ILE A 6 11.51 5.53 -53.29
C ILE A 6 10.00 5.85 -53.37
N LEU A 7 9.31 5.29 -54.37
CA LEU A 7 7.85 5.41 -54.50
C LEU A 7 7.12 4.70 -53.36
N LEU A 8 7.59 3.53 -52.91
CA LEU A 8 7.00 2.82 -51.79
C LEU A 8 7.19 3.60 -50.48
N GLU A 9 8.39 4.11 -50.20
CA GLU A 9 8.67 4.99 -49.05
C GLU A 9 7.82 6.27 -49.10
N TYR A 10 7.68 6.89 -50.27
CA TYR A 10 6.87 8.09 -50.43
C TYR A 10 5.38 7.80 -50.22
N VAL A 11 4.87 6.66 -50.71
CA VAL A 11 3.47 6.22 -50.48
C VAL A 11 3.24 5.85 -49.02
N LEU A 12 4.21 5.21 -48.35
CA LEU A 12 4.13 4.90 -46.93
C LEU A 12 4.17 6.17 -46.08
N LYS A 13 5.08 7.11 -46.36
CA LYS A 13 5.17 8.41 -45.67
C LYS A 13 3.96 9.32 -45.92
N SER A 14 3.40 9.32 -47.14
CA SER A 14 2.25 10.16 -47.49
C SER A 14 0.91 9.67 -46.94
N ARG A 15 0.83 8.41 -46.48
CA ARG A 15 -0.33 7.86 -45.77
C ARG A 15 -0.27 8.08 -44.24
N GLY A 16 0.77 8.75 -43.75
CA GLY A 16 1.16 8.74 -42.34
C GLY A 16 1.74 7.37 -41.96
N ASP A 17 2.49 7.30 -40.86
CA ASP A 17 2.97 6.02 -40.34
C ASP A 17 1.76 5.12 -39.98
N LEU A 18 1.37 4.26 -40.92
CA LEU A 18 0.25 3.32 -40.77
C LEU A 18 0.54 2.27 -39.70
N ILE A 19 1.84 2.06 -39.42
CA ILE A 19 2.39 1.10 -38.49
C ILE A 19 3.42 1.86 -37.64
N ASP A 20 3.24 1.83 -36.33
CA ASP A 20 4.20 2.32 -35.35
C ASP A 20 4.76 1.13 -34.58
N ALA A 21 6.05 1.14 -34.29
CA ALA A 21 6.72 0.06 -33.56
C ALA A 21 7.47 0.66 -32.37
N THR A 22 7.05 0.31 -31.17
CA THR A 22 7.58 0.86 -29.93
C THR A 22 8.17 -0.25 -29.06
N LYS A 23 9.25 0.06 -28.35
CA LYS A 23 9.78 -0.85 -27.33
C LYS A 23 8.83 -0.86 -26.14
N VAL A 24 8.48 -2.06 -25.68
CA VAL A 24 7.68 -2.29 -24.47
C VAL A 24 8.37 -3.33 -23.59
N TYR A 25 7.87 -3.50 -22.37
CA TYR A 25 8.38 -4.49 -21.43
C TYR A 25 7.26 -5.46 -21.04
N PHE A 26 7.65 -6.70 -20.80
CA PHE A 26 6.76 -7.76 -20.40
C PHE A 26 7.25 -8.44 -19.13
N LEU A 27 6.32 -8.76 -18.24
CA LEU A 27 6.57 -9.71 -17.16
C LEU A 27 6.34 -11.13 -17.67
N GLU A 28 7.43 -11.88 -17.81
CA GLU A 28 7.42 -13.32 -18.05
C GLU A 28 7.06 -14.05 -16.75
N ASN A 29 6.04 -14.90 -16.80
CA ASN A 29 5.50 -15.59 -15.64
C ASN A 29 4.87 -16.94 -15.97
N ILE A 30 4.57 -17.69 -14.91
CA ILE A 30 3.91 -19.01 -14.93
C ILE A 30 2.72 -19.06 -13.97
N PHE A 31 2.05 -17.93 -13.71
CA PHE A 31 0.92 -17.91 -12.79
C PHE A 31 -0.23 -18.80 -13.27
N TRP A 32 -0.40 -18.94 -14.60
CA TRP A 32 -1.34 -19.90 -15.19
C TRP A 32 -0.62 -20.98 -15.99
N ASP A 33 -0.85 -22.24 -15.60
CA ASP A 33 -0.25 -23.42 -16.24
C ASP A 33 -0.61 -23.55 -17.74
N GLU A 34 0.18 -24.36 -18.44
CA GLU A 34 -0.03 -24.69 -19.85
C GLU A 34 -1.39 -25.41 -20.04
N GLY A 35 -2.30 -24.78 -20.79
CA GLY A 35 -3.63 -25.33 -21.08
C GLY A 35 -4.71 -25.07 -20.03
N GLN A 36 -4.40 -24.40 -18.93
CA GLN A 36 -5.42 -23.96 -17.97
C GLN A 36 -5.91 -22.55 -18.33
N GLU A 37 -7.15 -22.44 -18.80
CA GLU A 37 -7.86 -21.15 -18.88
C GLU A 37 -8.15 -20.59 -17.48
N ILE A 38 -8.10 -21.46 -16.47
CA ILE A 38 -8.47 -21.17 -15.09
C ILE A 38 -7.50 -21.97 -14.20
N VAL A 39 -6.71 -21.27 -13.39
CA VAL A 39 -5.86 -21.91 -12.36
C VAL A 39 -6.72 -22.23 -11.16
N LYS A 40 -6.83 -23.51 -10.83
CA LYS A 40 -7.48 -23.97 -9.61
C LYS A 40 -6.42 -24.44 -8.63
N SER A 41 -6.38 -23.83 -7.46
CA SER A 41 -5.64 -24.31 -6.30
C SER A 41 -6.61 -24.84 -5.24
N ASP A 42 -6.05 -25.33 -4.15
CA ASP A 42 -6.74 -25.57 -2.89
C ASP A 42 -7.43 -24.30 -2.33
N LYS A 43 -6.98 -23.12 -2.76
CA LYS A 43 -7.49 -21.80 -2.35
C LYS A 43 -8.60 -21.24 -3.24
N GLY A 44 -8.94 -21.94 -4.32
CA GLY A 44 -9.95 -21.53 -5.29
C GLY A 44 -9.38 -21.29 -6.68
N PHE A 45 -10.00 -20.38 -7.43
CA PHE A 45 -9.65 -20.05 -8.80
C PHE A 45 -8.98 -18.68 -8.88
N LEU A 46 -7.77 -18.60 -9.45
CA LEU A 46 -7.07 -17.31 -9.61
C LEU A 46 -7.85 -16.40 -10.57
N GLY A 47 -8.41 -15.32 -10.04
CA GLY A 47 -9.23 -14.37 -10.80
C GLY A 47 -8.47 -13.12 -11.26
N GLU A 48 -7.58 -12.61 -10.41
CA GLU A 48 -6.85 -11.36 -10.62
C GLU A 48 -5.45 -11.43 -9.98
N ILE A 49 -4.50 -10.75 -10.60
CA ILE A 49 -3.19 -10.45 -10.04
C ILE A 49 -2.99 -8.94 -10.09
N THR A 50 -2.88 -8.31 -8.94
CA THR A 50 -2.44 -6.91 -8.83
C THR A 50 -0.93 -6.90 -8.60
N ILE A 51 -0.21 -6.10 -9.40
CA ILE A 51 1.22 -5.88 -9.26
C ILE A 51 1.42 -4.44 -8.83
N SER A 52 2.20 -4.23 -7.77
CA SER A 52 2.54 -2.89 -7.32
C SER A 52 4.04 -2.72 -7.02
N LEU A 53 4.53 -1.50 -7.23
CA LEU A 53 5.94 -1.16 -7.05
C LEU A 53 6.18 -0.56 -5.67
N GLY A 54 7.05 -1.19 -4.88
CA GLY A 54 7.44 -0.71 -3.55
C GLY A 54 8.92 -0.33 -3.48
N ARG A 55 9.24 0.59 -2.57
CA ARG A 55 10.61 0.98 -2.19
C ARG A 55 10.90 0.59 -0.74
N ASP A 56 12.13 0.76 -0.28
CA ASP A 56 12.54 0.49 1.11
C ASP A 56 11.80 1.33 2.19
N SER A 57 10.87 2.21 1.79
CA SER A 57 9.97 2.98 2.67
C SER A 57 8.53 2.44 2.62
N ILE A 58 7.80 2.48 3.75
CA ILE A 58 6.35 2.19 3.82
C ILE A 58 5.54 3.20 2.98
N ASP A 59 6.16 4.34 2.63
CA ASP A 59 5.54 5.31 1.74
C ASP A 59 5.06 4.60 0.47
N THR A 60 3.77 4.81 0.26
CA THR A 60 2.82 4.17 -0.66
C THR A 60 3.42 3.40 -1.84
N PHE A 61 2.83 2.23 -2.12
CA PHE A 61 2.97 1.61 -3.44
C PHE A 61 2.40 2.57 -4.49
N ASP A 62 3.29 3.23 -5.24
CA ASP A 62 2.95 4.41 -6.05
C ASP A 62 2.12 4.06 -7.30
N ASP A 63 2.31 2.85 -7.84
CA ASP A 63 1.65 2.36 -9.06
C ASP A 63 1.16 0.91 -8.84
N GLU A 64 -0.16 0.69 -8.95
CA GLU A 64 -0.79 -0.63 -8.96
C GLU A 64 -1.41 -0.93 -10.33
N VAL A 65 -1.19 -2.14 -10.84
CA VAL A 65 -1.76 -2.59 -12.12
C VAL A 65 -2.43 -3.94 -11.94
N ASP A 66 -3.70 -4.02 -12.34
CA ASP A 66 -4.50 -5.23 -12.29
C ASP A 66 -4.42 -6.03 -13.59
N TYR A 67 -4.08 -7.31 -13.43
CA TYR A 67 -3.98 -8.27 -14.50
C TYR A 67 -5.01 -9.39 -14.33
N TYR A 68 -5.68 -9.72 -15.43
CA TYR A 68 -6.69 -10.76 -15.50
C TYR A 68 -6.23 -11.84 -16.47
N PHE A 69 -6.90 -12.99 -16.45
CA PHE A 69 -6.56 -14.09 -17.36
C PHE A 69 -6.50 -13.65 -18.84
N ASN A 70 -7.44 -12.81 -19.28
CA ASN A 70 -7.52 -12.35 -20.66
C ASN A 70 -6.46 -11.31 -21.05
N THR A 71 -5.72 -10.73 -20.09
CA THR A 71 -4.55 -9.88 -20.36
C THR A 71 -3.23 -10.65 -20.28
N CYS A 72 -3.29 -11.95 -19.97
CA CYS A 72 -2.16 -12.86 -19.85
C CYS A 72 -2.01 -13.73 -21.10
N HIS A 73 -0.95 -13.52 -21.88
CA HIS A 73 -0.80 -14.21 -23.17
C HIS A 73 0.24 -15.32 -23.11
N PHE A 74 -0.17 -16.54 -23.45
CA PHE A 74 0.72 -17.70 -23.56
C PHE A 74 1.38 -17.77 -24.94
N LEU A 75 2.70 -17.99 -24.97
CA LEU A 75 3.44 -18.25 -26.21
C LEU A 75 4.02 -19.66 -26.22
N LYS A 76 3.67 -20.42 -27.27
CA LYS A 76 4.17 -21.80 -27.44
C LYS A 76 5.67 -21.90 -27.65
N SER A 77 6.35 -20.87 -28.17
CA SER A 77 7.80 -20.95 -28.41
C SER A 77 8.61 -20.94 -27.12
N THR A 78 8.13 -20.25 -26.09
CA THR A 78 8.81 -20.14 -24.79
C THR A 78 8.17 -20.99 -23.70
N HIS A 79 6.94 -21.47 -23.91
CA HIS A 79 6.11 -22.11 -22.89
C HIS A 79 5.91 -21.22 -21.65
N GLN A 80 5.86 -19.90 -21.86
CA GLN A 80 5.68 -18.89 -20.81
C GLN A 80 4.45 -18.03 -21.08
N ARG A 81 4.01 -17.32 -20.03
CA ARG A 81 3.00 -16.28 -20.15
C ARG A 81 3.59 -14.89 -19.98
N TYR A 82 2.96 -13.94 -20.64
CA TYR A 82 3.43 -12.57 -20.71
C TYR A 82 2.32 -11.60 -20.37
N PHE A 83 2.63 -10.67 -19.49
CA PHE A 83 1.89 -9.44 -19.27
C PHE A 83 2.67 -8.28 -19.81
N ARG A 84 2.02 -7.35 -20.50
CA ARG A 84 2.62 -6.06 -20.79
C ARG A 84 2.65 -5.24 -19.50
N LEU A 85 3.82 -4.75 -19.11
CA LEU A 85 3.94 -3.80 -18.02
C LEU A 85 3.53 -2.39 -18.48
N GLU A 86 2.85 -1.66 -17.62
CA GLU A 86 2.50 -0.27 -17.91
C GLU A 86 3.74 0.60 -18.03
N LYS A 87 3.63 1.66 -18.83
CA LYS A 87 4.76 2.54 -19.11
C LYS A 87 5.20 3.31 -17.86
N SER A 88 4.25 3.70 -17.00
CA SER A 88 4.55 4.41 -15.74
C SER A 88 5.41 3.55 -14.83
N MET A 89 4.94 2.36 -14.47
CA MET A 89 5.66 1.38 -13.65
C MET A 89 7.07 1.09 -14.19
N MET A 90 7.22 0.94 -15.51
CA MET A 90 8.54 0.73 -16.11
C MET A 90 9.45 1.95 -16.04
N ASN A 91 8.92 3.16 -16.21
CA ASN A 91 9.72 4.37 -16.06
C ASN A 91 10.21 4.52 -14.61
N GLU A 92 9.38 4.15 -13.63
CA GLU A 92 9.77 4.18 -12.22
C GLU A 92 10.86 3.17 -11.91
N ILE A 93 10.71 1.92 -12.36
CA ILE A 93 11.75 0.89 -12.22
C ILE A 93 13.07 1.37 -12.84
N ILE A 94 13.02 1.92 -14.06
CA ILE A 94 14.22 2.45 -14.74
C ILE A 94 14.82 3.62 -13.97
N SER A 95 14.00 4.60 -13.57
CA SER A 95 14.43 5.77 -12.82
C SER A 95 15.10 5.40 -11.50
N TYR A 96 14.59 4.37 -10.83
CA TYR A 96 15.18 3.85 -9.60
C TYR A 96 16.59 3.29 -9.85
N PHE A 97 16.79 2.51 -10.91
CA PHE A 97 18.14 2.01 -11.23
C PHE A 97 19.10 3.10 -11.74
N GLU A 98 18.57 4.21 -12.28
CA GLU A 98 19.37 5.36 -12.70
C GLU A 98 19.74 6.31 -11.55
N SER A 99 19.00 6.30 -10.43
CA SER A 99 19.15 7.29 -9.36
C SER A 99 20.38 7.10 -8.46
N SER A 100 21.16 6.03 -8.64
CA SER A 100 22.38 5.70 -7.86
C SER A 100 22.18 5.60 -6.33
N GLN A 101 20.93 5.47 -5.87
CA GLN A 101 20.63 5.24 -4.46
C GLN A 101 20.82 3.76 -4.10
N ASP A 102 21.34 3.49 -2.90
CA ASP A 102 21.50 2.13 -2.34
C ASP A 102 20.15 1.50 -1.91
N ASP A 103 19.04 2.22 -2.07
CA ASP A 103 17.68 1.78 -1.78
C ASP A 103 17.36 0.51 -2.57
N LYS A 104 16.52 -0.39 -2.06
CA LYS A 104 16.00 -1.58 -2.75
C LYS A 104 14.63 -1.32 -3.38
N CYS A 105 14.34 -2.02 -4.46
CA CYS A 105 13.06 -1.96 -5.17
C CYS A 105 12.41 -3.33 -5.25
N PHE A 106 11.13 -3.39 -4.94
CA PHE A 106 10.36 -4.63 -4.83
C PHE A 106 9.11 -4.58 -5.70
N LEU A 107 8.74 -5.72 -6.28
CA LEU A 107 7.40 -5.95 -6.81
C LEU A 107 6.57 -6.68 -5.76
N LYS A 108 5.44 -6.10 -5.39
CA LYS A 108 4.40 -6.78 -4.61
C LYS A 108 3.40 -7.40 -5.58
N PHE A 109 3.08 -8.66 -5.37
CA PHE A 109 2.04 -9.37 -6.12
C PHE A 109 0.92 -9.75 -5.15
N ARG A 110 -0.29 -9.27 -5.43
CA ARG A 110 -1.52 -9.70 -4.76
C ARG A 110 -2.29 -10.62 -5.71
N MET A 111 -2.40 -11.89 -5.35
CA MET A 111 -3.12 -12.91 -6.10
C MET A 111 -4.48 -13.15 -5.44
N ASN A 112 -5.56 -12.78 -6.13
CA ASN A 112 -6.92 -12.93 -5.61
C ASN A 112 -7.57 -14.22 -6.15
N PHE A 113 -7.86 -15.15 -5.24
CA PHE A 113 -8.52 -16.43 -5.53
C PHE A 113 -10.00 -16.38 -5.19
N LEU A 114 -10.83 -16.96 -6.06
CA LEU A 114 -12.28 -16.92 -6.00
C LEU A 114 -12.88 -18.32 -5.91
N GLU A 115 -14.09 -18.46 -5.38
CA GLU A 115 -14.78 -19.76 -5.30
C GLU A 115 -15.14 -20.34 -6.68
N ARG A 116 -15.28 -19.47 -7.68
CA ARG A 116 -15.68 -19.81 -9.05
C ARG A 116 -14.79 -19.11 -10.07
N PRO A 117 -14.60 -19.70 -11.25
CA PRO A 117 -13.79 -19.08 -12.30
C PRO A 117 -14.42 -17.79 -12.83
N ILE A 118 -13.59 -16.77 -12.98
CA ILE A 118 -13.92 -15.51 -13.65
C ILE A 118 -12.93 -15.29 -14.78
N LYS A 119 -13.43 -14.95 -15.98
CA LYS A 119 -12.61 -14.89 -17.20
C LYS A 119 -12.18 -13.48 -17.60
N ASP A 120 -12.86 -12.45 -17.10
CA ASP A 120 -12.61 -11.07 -17.49
C ASP A 120 -12.89 -10.06 -16.37
N ARG A 121 -12.34 -8.86 -16.54
CA ARG A 121 -12.47 -7.72 -15.63
C ARG A 121 -13.91 -7.36 -15.28
N PHE A 122 -14.82 -7.34 -16.26
CA PHE A 122 -16.20 -6.91 -16.04
C PHE A 122 -16.98 -7.91 -15.18
N ALA A 123 -16.68 -9.19 -15.33
CA ALA A 123 -17.22 -10.24 -14.47
C ALA A 123 -16.59 -10.20 -13.07
N TYR A 124 -15.29 -9.88 -12.97
CA TYR A 124 -14.60 -9.71 -11.68
C TYR A 124 -15.20 -8.56 -10.88
N GLN A 125 -15.36 -7.38 -11.49
CA GLN A 125 -15.96 -6.19 -10.86
C GLN A 125 -17.41 -6.38 -10.38
N LYS A 126 -18.11 -7.42 -10.86
CA LYS A 126 -19.49 -7.76 -10.44
C LYS A 126 -19.53 -8.92 -9.44
N TYR A 127 -18.38 -9.47 -9.08
CA TYR A 127 -18.27 -10.51 -8.09
C TYR A 127 -18.67 -9.97 -6.72
N LYS A 128 -19.34 -10.81 -5.92
CA LYS A 128 -19.83 -10.49 -4.58
C LYS A 128 -19.61 -11.66 -3.60
N GLY A 129 -18.85 -12.67 -4.02
CA GLY A 129 -18.51 -13.80 -3.16
C GLY A 129 -17.26 -13.50 -2.36
N GLU A 130 -16.76 -14.49 -1.63
CA GLU A 130 -15.52 -14.34 -0.87
C GLU A 130 -14.31 -14.34 -1.79
N GLU A 131 -13.30 -13.55 -1.42
CA GLU A 131 -12.01 -13.44 -2.10
C GLU A 131 -10.89 -13.81 -1.12
N ASN A 132 -10.05 -14.75 -1.53
CA ASN A 132 -8.86 -15.14 -0.79
C ASN A 132 -7.63 -14.51 -1.43
N ALA A 133 -7.10 -13.46 -0.83
CA ALA A 133 -5.91 -12.77 -1.31
C ALA A 133 -4.64 -13.41 -0.74
N LEU A 134 -3.67 -13.68 -1.61
CA LEU A 134 -2.29 -14.03 -1.22
C LEU A 134 -1.33 -12.96 -1.67
N ILE A 135 -0.36 -12.65 -0.83
CA ILE A 135 0.67 -11.65 -1.12
C ILE A 135 2.03 -12.35 -1.20
N THR A 136 2.84 -11.95 -2.18
CA THR A 136 4.25 -12.31 -2.32
C THR A 136 5.03 -11.07 -2.77
N PHE A 137 6.29 -10.96 -2.35
CA PHE A 137 7.18 -9.85 -2.70
C PHE A 137 8.35 -10.40 -3.47
N LYS A 138 8.79 -9.63 -4.46
CA LYS A 138 9.98 -9.98 -5.23
C LYS A 138 10.96 -8.83 -5.36
N LEU A 139 12.21 -9.06 -4.98
CA LEU A 139 13.29 -8.09 -5.16
C LEU A 139 13.63 -7.97 -6.66
N ILE A 140 13.71 -6.73 -7.13
CA ILE A 140 14.11 -6.41 -8.49
C ILE A 140 15.63 -6.21 -8.53
N GLY A 141 16.31 -6.89 -9.46
CA GLY A 141 17.74 -6.71 -9.68
C GLY A 141 18.10 -6.62 -11.16
N ILE A 142 19.15 -5.87 -11.48
CA ILE A 142 19.72 -5.85 -12.83
C ILE A 142 20.76 -6.97 -12.96
N SER A 143 20.63 -7.78 -14.00
CA SER A 143 21.64 -8.76 -14.38
C SER A 143 22.68 -8.17 -15.34
N LYS A 144 23.80 -8.88 -15.53
CA LYS A 144 24.92 -8.46 -16.41
C LYS A 144 24.52 -8.18 -17.87
N ASP A 145 23.37 -8.67 -18.31
CA ASP A 145 22.85 -8.51 -19.68
C ASP A 145 21.82 -7.36 -19.81
N ASN A 146 21.75 -6.45 -18.81
CA ASN A 146 20.72 -5.40 -18.70
C ASN A 146 19.28 -5.93 -18.69
N GLU A 147 19.11 -7.22 -18.36
CA GLU A 147 17.81 -7.80 -18.09
C GLU A 147 17.46 -7.58 -16.62
N ILE A 148 16.24 -7.12 -16.37
CA ILE A 148 15.71 -6.94 -15.03
C ILE A 148 15.21 -8.32 -14.57
N LYS A 149 15.94 -8.90 -13.63
CA LYS A 149 15.58 -10.16 -12.98
C LYS A 149 14.74 -9.86 -11.75
N VAL A 150 13.73 -10.69 -11.59
CA VAL A 150 12.89 -10.71 -10.39
C VAL A 150 13.29 -11.99 -9.66
N SER A 151 13.94 -11.82 -8.51
CA SER A 151 14.71 -12.89 -7.88
C SER A 151 13.82 -14.05 -7.41
N LYS A 152 14.41 -15.25 -7.38
CA LYS A 152 13.78 -16.47 -6.89
C LYS A 152 14.21 -16.63 -5.44
N TYR A 153 13.28 -16.41 -4.51
CA TYR A 153 13.50 -16.52 -3.07
C TYR A 153 14.29 -15.33 -2.53
N ASP A 154 13.55 -14.37 -2.01
CA ASP A 154 14.10 -13.12 -1.53
C ASP A 154 14.17 -13.20 -0.01
N GLY A 155 15.38 -12.96 0.51
CA GLY A 155 15.82 -13.28 1.86
C GLY A 155 15.04 -12.58 2.97
N ILE A 156 15.71 -12.09 4.00
CA ILE A 156 15.01 -11.54 5.16
C ILE A 156 14.25 -10.25 4.77
N GLU A 157 14.73 -9.52 3.77
CA GLU A 157 14.26 -8.17 3.51
C GLU A 157 12.81 -8.03 3.01
N PRO A 158 12.29 -8.86 2.09
CA PRO A 158 10.86 -8.82 1.76
C PRO A 158 9.97 -9.30 2.91
N TRP A 159 10.46 -10.22 3.76
CA TRP A 159 9.73 -10.59 4.99
C TRP A 159 9.61 -9.41 5.92
N THR A 160 10.71 -8.70 6.12
CA THR A 160 10.79 -7.46 6.86
C THR A 160 9.74 -6.48 6.31
N LEU A 161 9.79 -6.12 5.02
CA LEU A 161 8.80 -5.21 4.40
C LEU A 161 7.35 -5.63 4.63
N TYR A 162 7.04 -6.91 4.39
CA TYR A 162 5.69 -7.45 4.56
C TYR A 162 5.21 -7.39 6.01
N THR A 163 6.08 -7.76 6.95
CA THR A 163 5.79 -7.75 8.39
C THR A 163 5.47 -6.33 8.86
N ALA A 164 6.22 -5.33 8.38
CA ALA A 164 5.94 -3.94 8.75
C ALA A 164 4.65 -3.41 8.14
N GLU A 165 4.36 -3.70 6.86
CA GLU A 165 3.11 -3.29 6.22
C GLU A 165 1.91 -3.82 7.02
N ARG A 166 1.95 -5.09 7.40
CA ARG A 166 0.90 -5.72 8.19
C ARG A 166 0.77 -5.13 9.58
N PHE A 167 1.89 -4.92 10.24
CA PHE A 167 1.85 -4.34 11.58
C PHE A 167 1.34 -2.90 11.55
N ALA A 168 1.67 -2.10 10.54
CA ALA A 168 1.10 -0.76 10.39
C ALA A 168 -0.44 -0.80 10.35
N VAL A 169 -1.02 -1.76 9.62
CA VAL A 169 -2.48 -1.95 9.60
C VAL A 169 -3.01 -2.41 10.96
N ILE A 170 -2.37 -3.40 11.59
CA ILE A 170 -2.73 -3.88 12.94
C ILE A 170 -2.70 -2.75 13.96
N TYR A 171 -1.66 -1.92 13.91
CA TYR A 171 -1.50 -0.73 14.71
C TYR A 171 -2.69 0.19 14.50
N LEU A 172 -2.98 0.62 13.26
CA LEU A 172 -4.13 1.45 12.90
C LEU A 172 -5.46 0.91 13.46
N LEU A 173 -5.68 -0.41 13.32
CA LEU A 173 -6.88 -1.10 13.82
C LEU A 173 -6.98 -1.11 15.35
N TRP A 174 -5.86 -1.27 16.05
CA TRP A 174 -5.83 -1.20 17.52
C TRP A 174 -6.38 0.12 18.04
N HIS A 175 -6.08 1.26 17.39
CA HIS A 175 -6.55 2.57 17.86
C HIS A 175 -8.06 2.73 17.85
N LEU A 176 -8.73 2.12 16.87
CA LEU A 176 -10.18 2.20 16.76
C LEU A 176 -10.87 1.35 17.84
N LYS A 177 -10.18 0.35 18.42
CA LYS A 177 -10.80 -0.70 19.25
C LYS A 177 -10.01 -1.13 20.50
N ALA A 178 -8.99 -0.39 20.93
CA ALA A 178 -8.20 -0.71 22.13
C ALA A 178 -9.06 -0.86 23.39
N SER A 179 -10.17 -0.12 23.48
CA SER A 179 -11.14 -0.20 24.57
C SER A 179 -11.87 -1.55 24.67
N CYS A 180 -11.96 -2.33 23.58
CA CYS A 180 -12.49 -3.69 23.60
C CYS A 180 -11.55 -4.67 24.33
N PHE A 181 -10.27 -4.34 24.46
CA PHE A 181 -9.25 -5.18 25.08
C PHE A 181 -8.88 -4.74 26.52
N SER A 182 -9.36 -3.59 26.99
CA SER A 182 -8.94 -3.00 28.28
C SER A 182 -9.82 -3.38 29.49
N ASP A 183 -11.10 -3.74 29.29
CA ASP A 183 -12.03 -4.10 30.36
C ASP A 183 -12.10 -5.62 30.56
N LYS A 184 -11.66 -6.13 31.72
CA LYS A 184 -11.65 -7.57 32.05
C LYS A 184 -13.03 -8.24 32.02
N THR A 185 -14.10 -7.49 32.21
CA THR A 185 -15.47 -8.02 32.29
C THR A 185 -16.08 -8.09 30.89
N LYS A 186 -15.91 -7.02 30.11
CA LYS A 186 -16.28 -7.00 28.69
C LYS A 186 -15.40 -7.90 27.85
N SER A 187 -14.13 -8.06 28.19
CA SER A 187 -13.22 -8.93 27.45
C SER A 187 -13.65 -10.38 27.57
N LYS A 188 -14.05 -10.86 28.76
CA LYS A 188 -14.57 -12.23 28.92
C LYS A 188 -15.83 -12.49 28.08
N GLU A 189 -16.78 -11.57 28.08
CA GLU A 189 -18.01 -11.67 27.28
C GLU A 189 -17.72 -11.52 25.77
N LEU A 190 -16.79 -10.63 25.40
CA LEU A 190 -16.27 -10.50 24.03
C LEU A 190 -15.60 -11.82 23.58
N PHE A 191 -14.84 -12.48 24.45
CA PHE A 191 -14.14 -13.73 24.16
C PHE A 191 -15.09 -14.92 24.03
N GLU A 192 -16.07 -15.03 24.93
CA GLU A 192 -17.14 -16.03 24.83
C GLU A 192 -17.95 -15.83 23.53
N ASN A 193 -18.23 -14.57 23.16
CA ASN A 193 -18.89 -14.25 21.88
C ASN A 193 -18.00 -14.48 20.66
N LEU A 194 -16.68 -14.29 20.75
CA LEU A 194 -15.73 -14.55 19.64
C LEU A 194 -15.63 -16.05 19.35
N GLU A 195 -15.68 -16.90 20.38
CA GLU A 195 -15.78 -18.36 20.21
C GLU A 195 -17.12 -18.80 19.60
N GLU A 196 -18.19 -18.01 19.77
CA GLU A 196 -19.53 -18.31 19.25
C GLU A 196 -19.82 -17.73 17.84
N CYS A 197 -19.17 -16.63 17.43
CA CYS A 197 -19.55 -15.85 16.25
C CYS A 197 -18.87 -16.24 14.92
N GLY A 198 -17.91 -17.16 14.92
CA GLY A 198 -17.33 -17.70 13.69
C GLY A 198 -15.82 -17.91 13.75
N GLU A 199 -15.38 -19.10 13.36
CA GLU A 199 -13.97 -19.51 13.35
C GLU A 199 -13.21 -18.78 12.22
N PHE A 200 -12.33 -17.84 12.56
CA PHE A 200 -11.26 -17.45 11.64
C PHE A 200 -10.01 -18.33 11.91
N PRO A 201 -9.21 -18.63 10.88
CA PRO A 201 -8.04 -19.48 11.05
C PRO A 201 -6.99 -18.81 11.94
N LEU A 202 -6.50 -19.56 12.92
CA LEU A 202 -5.26 -19.26 13.64
C LEU A 202 -4.13 -20.08 13.01
N TYR A 203 -3.01 -19.43 12.73
CA TYR A 203 -1.83 -20.00 12.10
C TYR A 203 -0.70 -20.28 13.09
N TYR A 204 -0.67 -19.56 14.23
CA TYR A 204 0.36 -19.74 15.26
C TYR A 204 -0.24 -20.02 16.64
N PHE A 205 -1.13 -19.16 17.12
CA PHE A 205 -1.68 -19.30 18.48
C PHE A 205 -2.65 -20.47 18.56
N LYS A 206 -2.69 -21.13 19.71
CA LYS A 206 -3.55 -22.32 19.88
C LYS A 206 -5.03 -21.97 20.02
N ASP A 207 -5.32 -20.75 20.49
CA ASP A 207 -6.66 -20.25 20.77
C ASP A 207 -6.70 -18.71 20.73
N TYR A 208 -7.91 -18.14 20.61
CA TYR A 208 -8.14 -16.69 20.51
C TYR A 208 -7.73 -15.95 21.79
N TYR A 209 -7.79 -16.62 22.95
CA TYR A 209 -7.38 -16.03 24.22
C TYR A 209 -5.86 -15.80 24.28
N GLU A 210 -5.06 -16.76 23.82
CA GLU A 210 -3.61 -16.63 23.75
C GLU A 210 -3.19 -15.57 22.73
N CYS A 211 -3.86 -15.52 21.58
CA CYS A 211 -3.66 -14.47 20.57
C CYS A 211 -3.92 -13.07 21.15
N SER A 212 -5.09 -12.84 21.75
CA SER A 212 -5.45 -11.55 22.33
C SER A 212 -4.57 -11.13 23.50
N LYS A 213 -4.17 -12.07 24.35
CA LYS A 213 -3.28 -11.80 25.47
C LYS A 213 -1.90 -11.33 24.99
N ASN A 214 -1.33 -11.99 23.98
CA ASN A 214 -0.04 -11.59 23.43
C ASN A 214 -0.13 -10.26 22.66
N LEU A 215 -1.19 -10.07 21.89
CA LEU A 215 -1.44 -8.80 21.21
C LEU A 215 -1.52 -7.62 22.19
N LYS A 216 -2.26 -7.78 23.29
CA LYS A 216 -2.31 -6.76 24.34
C LYS A 216 -0.93 -6.50 24.93
N ALA A 217 -0.15 -7.55 25.17
CA ALA A 217 1.21 -7.41 25.68
C ALA A 217 2.11 -6.62 24.72
N LEU A 218 2.00 -6.86 23.40
CA LEU A 218 2.72 -6.09 22.38
C LEU A 218 2.39 -4.60 22.48
N PHE A 219 1.11 -4.25 22.53
CA PHE A 219 0.71 -2.84 22.61
C PHE A 219 0.99 -2.20 23.97
N ASP A 220 1.04 -2.98 25.05
CA ASP A 220 1.44 -2.51 26.38
C ASP A 220 2.96 -2.17 26.45
N GLU A 221 3.79 -2.62 25.48
CA GLU A 221 5.23 -2.31 25.41
C GLU A 221 5.53 -0.91 24.87
N PHE A 222 4.61 -0.30 24.12
CA PHE A 222 4.81 1.04 23.57
C PHE A 222 4.52 2.13 24.60
N HIS A 223 5.32 3.20 24.54
CA HIS A 223 5.02 4.46 25.20
C HIS A 223 4.23 5.35 24.25
N TYR A 224 3.23 6.05 24.76
CA TYR A 224 2.30 6.80 23.91
C TYR A 224 2.06 8.20 24.43
N PHE A 225 2.16 9.18 23.54
CA PHE A 225 1.70 10.53 23.75
C PHE A 225 0.17 10.60 23.58
N TYR A 226 -0.52 11.07 24.62
CA TYR A 226 -1.95 11.33 24.61
C TYR A 226 -2.27 12.79 24.86
N VAL A 227 -3.24 13.29 24.10
CA VAL A 227 -3.93 14.55 24.42
C VAL A 227 -5.31 14.21 24.97
N VAL A 228 -5.63 14.72 26.16
CA VAL A 228 -6.88 14.42 26.87
C VAL A 228 -7.64 15.68 27.24
N ASP A 229 -8.93 15.54 27.52
CA ASP A 229 -9.75 16.66 28.00
C ASP A 229 -9.34 17.12 29.42
N GLU A 230 -9.78 18.32 29.79
CA GLU A 230 -9.49 18.96 31.09
C GLU A 230 -10.01 18.18 32.31
N ASN A 231 -10.99 17.30 32.11
CA ASN A 231 -11.66 16.54 33.15
C ASN A 231 -11.21 15.08 33.19
N TYR A 232 -10.27 14.66 32.33
CA TYR A 232 -9.81 13.29 32.20
C TYR A 232 -9.41 12.70 33.55
N PHE A 233 -8.56 13.41 34.30
CA PHE A 233 -8.08 13.00 35.62
C PHE A 233 -9.15 12.99 36.72
N LYS A 234 -10.32 13.59 36.48
CA LYS A 234 -11.46 13.62 37.42
C LYS A 234 -12.53 12.58 37.06
N SER A 235 -12.45 11.98 35.89
CA SER A 235 -13.45 11.03 35.38
C SER A 235 -13.14 9.60 35.80
N GLN A 236 -14.18 8.77 36.02
CA GLN A 236 -14.02 7.31 36.13
C GLN A 236 -13.52 6.67 34.82
N ALA A 237 -13.54 7.39 33.68
CA ALA A 237 -13.03 6.91 32.41
C ALA A 237 -11.51 6.66 32.45
N ALA A 238 -10.77 7.43 33.25
CA ALA A 238 -9.34 7.21 33.53
C ALA A 238 -9.06 5.84 34.20
N GLU A 239 -10.05 5.20 34.83
CA GLU A 239 -9.90 3.84 35.38
C GLU A 239 -10.19 2.73 34.34
N SER A 240 -10.89 3.06 33.24
CA SER A 240 -11.34 2.10 32.21
C SER A 240 -10.38 1.98 31.01
N PHE A 241 -9.66 3.06 30.69
CA PHE A 241 -8.55 3.05 29.73
C PHE A 241 -7.23 2.74 30.46
N LYS A 242 -7.09 1.51 30.94
CA LYS A 242 -5.80 0.97 31.44
C LYS A 242 -4.92 0.48 30.28
N LEU A 243 -4.70 1.33 29.28
CA LEU A 243 -3.40 1.29 28.62
C LEU A 243 -2.39 1.77 29.67
N ASN A 244 -1.16 1.27 29.62
CA ASN A 244 -0.12 1.56 30.61
C ASN A 244 0.42 2.98 30.39
N VAL A 245 -0.47 3.98 30.43
CA VAL A 245 -0.17 5.36 30.07
C VAL A 245 0.61 5.98 31.22
N ASP A 246 1.88 6.28 30.97
CA ASP A 246 2.70 7.06 31.90
C ASP A 246 2.10 8.46 32.01
N LYS A 247 1.88 8.95 33.23
CA LYS A 247 1.36 10.32 33.47
C LYS A 247 2.25 11.39 32.85
N VAL A 248 3.53 11.09 32.61
CA VAL A 248 4.49 11.99 31.94
C VAL A 248 4.16 12.18 30.45
N THR A 249 3.46 11.22 29.84
CA THR A 249 3.14 11.19 28.41
C THR A 249 1.72 11.68 28.09
N ILE A 250 0.99 12.17 29.10
CA ILE A 250 -0.35 12.75 28.95
C ILE A 250 -0.25 14.27 28.98
N MET A 251 -0.88 14.94 28.02
CA MET A 251 -1.05 16.38 27.99
C MET A 251 -2.53 16.75 27.98
N ILE A 252 -2.90 17.75 28.77
CA ILE A 252 -4.25 18.32 28.72
C ILE A 252 -4.42 19.16 27.45
N MET A 253 -5.62 19.16 26.87
CA MET A 253 -5.91 19.85 25.61
C MET A 253 -5.50 21.33 25.65
N SER A 254 -5.79 22.07 26.72
CA SER A 254 -5.40 23.48 26.81
C SER A 254 -3.89 23.70 26.78
N GLU A 255 -3.10 22.80 27.38
CA GLU A 255 -1.64 22.87 27.32
C GLU A 255 -1.15 22.59 25.89
N PHE A 256 -1.72 21.56 25.25
CA PHE A 256 -1.39 21.20 23.88
C PHE A 256 -1.60 22.36 22.91
N ILE A 257 -2.78 22.98 22.96
CA ILE A 257 -3.13 24.12 22.12
C ILE A 257 -2.26 25.33 22.45
N ASN A 258 -1.97 25.59 23.73
CA ASN A 258 -1.04 26.64 24.12
C ASN A 258 0.36 26.44 23.52
N ARG A 259 0.88 25.21 23.45
CA ARG A 259 2.18 24.93 22.79
C ARG A 259 2.14 25.21 21.29
N LEU A 260 1.03 24.90 20.61
CA LEU A 260 0.84 25.28 19.20
C LEU A 260 0.86 26.81 19.02
N HIS A 261 0.18 27.56 19.90
CA HIS A 261 0.23 29.03 19.87
C HIS A 261 1.62 29.59 20.12
N VAL A 262 2.39 29.00 21.04
CA VAL A 262 3.78 29.41 21.29
C VAL A 262 4.61 29.28 20.01
N LYS A 263 4.51 28.15 19.29
CA LYS A 263 5.20 27.95 18.01
C LYS A 263 4.77 28.95 16.93
N ASN A 264 3.46 29.18 16.77
CA ASN A 264 2.96 30.18 15.83
C ASN A 264 3.54 31.57 16.14
N ASN A 265 3.54 31.97 17.41
CA ASN A 265 4.06 33.25 17.86
C ASN A 265 5.58 33.39 17.63
N GLU A 266 6.36 32.32 17.78
CA GLU A 266 7.79 32.29 17.46
C GLU A 266 8.02 32.51 15.96
N GLU A 267 7.29 31.83 15.08
CA GLU A 267 7.40 32.01 13.63
C GLU A 267 7.02 33.44 13.21
N ILE A 268 5.91 33.96 13.76
CA ILE A 268 5.44 35.33 13.54
C ILE A 268 6.50 36.37 13.89
N LYS A 269 7.14 36.24 15.06
CA LYS A 269 8.22 37.14 15.50
C LYS A 269 9.38 37.12 14.52
N THR A 270 9.68 35.96 13.96
CA THR A 270 10.74 35.77 12.96
C THR A 270 10.41 36.50 11.65
N LEU A 271 9.13 36.54 11.26
CA LEU A 271 8.63 37.21 10.06
C LEU A 271 8.44 38.73 10.21
N LYS A 272 8.64 39.31 11.41
CA LYS A 272 8.45 40.74 11.72
C LYS A 272 7.07 41.28 11.33
N LEU A 273 6.04 40.45 11.43
CA LEU A 273 4.66 40.88 11.24
C LEU A 273 4.19 41.60 12.53
N ASP A 274 3.53 42.74 12.39
CA ASP A 274 2.96 43.52 13.49
C ASP A 274 1.44 43.28 13.61
N ASP A 275 0.92 43.37 14.84
CA ASP A 275 -0.48 43.14 15.21
C ASP A 275 -1.45 44.14 14.54
N THR A 276 -0.92 45.21 13.95
CA THR A 276 -1.67 46.21 13.18
C THR A 276 -2.00 45.77 11.74
N ASN A 277 -1.37 44.70 11.24
CA ASN A 277 -1.57 44.21 9.88
C ASN A 277 -2.85 43.33 9.77
N GLU A 278 -3.77 43.69 8.88
CA GLU A 278 -5.01 42.92 8.67
C GLU A 278 -4.75 41.49 8.16
N THR A 279 -3.72 41.27 7.35
CA THR A 279 -3.29 39.92 6.91
C THR A 279 -2.82 39.09 8.10
N PHE A 280 -2.16 39.71 9.06
CA PHE A 280 -1.71 39.04 10.29
C PHE A 280 -2.90 38.62 11.16
N LYS A 281 -3.86 39.52 11.37
CA LYS A 281 -5.10 39.22 12.11
C LYS A 281 -5.89 38.10 11.45
N LEU A 282 -5.94 38.08 10.11
CA LEU A 282 -6.60 37.03 9.36
C LEU A 282 -5.89 35.68 9.54
N LYS A 283 -4.55 35.63 9.42
CA LYS A 283 -3.77 34.41 9.64
C LYS A 283 -4.00 33.84 11.04
N ASN A 284 -3.98 34.69 12.07
CA ASN A 284 -4.25 34.24 13.44
C ASN A 284 -5.69 33.77 13.64
N ALA A 285 -6.69 34.47 13.09
CA ALA A 285 -8.08 34.03 13.18
C ALA A 285 -8.29 32.64 12.53
N LEU A 286 -7.66 32.40 11.37
CA LEU A 286 -7.67 31.10 10.72
C LEU A 286 -6.93 30.04 11.56
N PHE A 287 -5.78 30.38 12.12
CA PHE A 287 -5.02 29.48 12.98
C PHE A 287 -5.83 29.03 14.21
N GLU A 288 -6.50 29.97 14.89
CA GLU A 288 -7.39 29.68 16.03
C GLU A 288 -8.52 28.72 15.63
N LYS A 289 -9.13 28.98 14.48
CA LYS A 289 -10.23 28.14 13.98
C LYS A 289 -9.75 26.73 13.65
N ASN A 290 -8.60 26.61 13.00
CA ASN A 290 -7.96 25.34 12.69
C ASN A 290 -7.50 24.59 13.95
N CYS A 291 -7.06 25.29 15.00
CA CYS A 291 -6.79 24.68 16.30
C CYS A 291 -8.06 24.04 16.91
N ARG A 292 -9.23 24.69 16.82
CA ARG A 292 -10.50 24.09 17.28
C ARG A 292 -10.87 22.81 16.53
N HIS A 293 -10.45 22.67 15.27
CA HIS A 293 -10.65 21.43 14.52
C HIS A 293 -9.74 20.31 15.02
N ILE A 294 -8.47 20.63 15.30
CA ILE A 294 -7.57 19.70 15.98
C ILE A 294 -8.16 19.28 17.34
N GLU A 295 -8.62 20.23 18.16
CA GLU A 295 -9.29 19.93 19.44
C GLU A 295 -10.48 18.97 19.25
N TYR A 296 -11.34 19.24 18.26
CA TYR A 296 -12.48 18.39 17.94
C TYR A 296 -12.05 16.96 17.58
N ILE A 297 -11.03 16.82 16.73
CA ILE A 297 -10.52 15.51 16.31
C ILE A 297 -9.98 14.74 17.52
N PHE A 298 -9.09 15.33 18.32
CA PHE A 298 -8.56 14.65 19.51
C PHE A 298 -9.62 14.33 20.57
N ALA A 299 -10.70 15.12 20.65
CA ALA A 299 -11.79 14.87 21.60
C ALA A 299 -12.74 13.75 21.14
N ASN A 300 -12.92 13.55 19.83
CA ASN A 300 -13.87 12.59 19.28
C ASN A 300 -13.19 11.33 18.71
N GLU A 301 -11.89 11.38 18.45
CA GLU A 301 -11.10 10.29 17.91
C GLU A 301 -10.01 9.88 18.88
N CYS A 302 -9.75 8.57 18.98
CA CYS A 302 -8.66 8.04 19.79
C CYS A 302 -7.32 8.23 19.06
N ILE A 303 -6.80 9.45 19.05
CA ILE A 303 -5.48 9.78 18.49
C ILE A 303 -4.40 9.69 19.56
N PHE A 304 -3.36 8.91 19.28
CA PHE A 304 -2.15 8.86 20.08
C PHE A 304 -0.94 8.56 19.19
N PHE A 305 0.23 8.96 19.68
CA PHE A 305 1.49 8.83 18.96
C PHE A 305 2.49 8.01 19.79
N VAL A 306 3.24 7.11 19.17
CA VAL A 306 4.30 6.35 19.87
C VAL A 306 5.43 7.30 20.23
N ILE A 307 5.93 7.24 21.44
CA ILE A 307 7.14 7.96 21.85
C ILE A 307 8.31 6.97 21.79
N ASP A 308 9.39 7.40 21.14
CA ASP A 308 10.67 6.68 21.10
C ASP A 308 11.84 7.65 21.28
N ASP A 309 13.08 7.16 21.09
CA ASP A 309 14.30 7.97 21.25
C ASP A 309 14.44 9.10 20.21
N ASN A 310 13.73 9.01 19.07
CA ASN A 310 13.76 9.97 17.96
C ASN A 310 12.51 10.87 17.91
N HIS A 311 11.40 10.43 18.49
CA HIS A 311 10.09 11.06 18.39
C HIS A 311 9.51 11.30 19.78
N ASP A 312 9.73 12.51 20.31
CA ASP A 312 9.17 12.94 21.59
C ASP A 312 7.90 13.80 21.41
N ILE A 313 7.35 14.27 22.54
CA ILE A 313 6.15 15.12 22.55
C ILE A 313 6.37 16.41 21.75
N ASP A 314 7.54 17.04 21.87
CA ASP A 314 7.82 18.32 21.21
C ASP A 314 7.98 18.15 19.68
N HIS A 315 8.48 16.98 19.25
CA HIS A 315 8.45 16.55 17.85
C HIS A 315 7.00 16.49 17.31
N TYR A 316 6.09 15.82 18.03
CA TYR A 316 4.68 15.73 17.61
C TYR A 316 3.98 17.09 17.60
N ILE A 317 4.23 17.94 18.60
CA ILE A 317 3.74 19.33 18.61
C ILE A 317 4.21 20.09 17.37
N THR A 318 5.47 19.88 16.95
CA THR A 318 6.04 20.53 15.77
C THR A 318 5.35 20.08 14.48
N ASN A 319 5.15 18.78 14.29
CA ASN A 319 4.48 18.26 13.10
C ASN A 319 3.02 18.73 13.01
N ILE A 320 2.28 18.67 14.12
CA ILE A 320 0.88 19.12 14.13
C ILE A 320 0.79 20.63 13.87
N TYR A 321 1.74 21.41 14.41
CA TYR A 321 1.85 22.83 14.06
C TYR A 321 2.02 23.04 12.55
N TYR A 322 2.85 22.24 11.88
CA TYR A 322 3.01 22.34 10.42
C TYR A 322 1.73 21.98 9.66
N ILE A 323 1.00 20.95 10.08
CA ILE A 323 -0.30 20.59 9.50
C ILE A 323 -1.29 21.77 9.61
N VAL A 324 -1.41 22.35 10.81
CA VAL A 324 -2.29 23.52 11.03
C VAL A 324 -1.83 24.70 10.18
N SER A 325 -0.52 24.95 10.10
CA SER A 325 0.04 26.06 9.33
C SER A 325 -0.19 25.91 7.84
N GLU A 326 -0.14 24.68 7.31
CA GLU A 326 -0.40 24.40 5.91
C GLU A 326 -1.89 24.58 5.57
N ALA A 327 -2.79 24.08 6.42
CA ALA A 327 -4.22 24.35 6.28
C ALA A 327 -4.52 25.86 6.22
N VAL A 328 -3.91 26.64 7.12
CA VAL A 328 -4.06 28.11 7.10
C VAL A 328 -3.59 28.72 5.77
N LYS A 329 -2.53 28.21 5.15
CA LYS A 329 -2.09 28.69 3.82
C LYS A 329 -3.12 28.34 2.75
N LEU A 330 -3.60 27.11 2.72
CA LEU A 330 -4.63 26.65 1.77
C LEU A 330 -5.91 27.49 1.89
N ASP A 331 -6.30 27.82 3.11
CA ASP A 331 -7.47 28.66 3.38
C ASP A 331 -7.29 30.08 2.85
N LEU A 332 -6.11 30.68 3.07
CA LEU A 332 -5.77 32.00 2.53
C LEU A 332 -5.81 32.02 1.00
N GLU A 333 -5.38 30.95 0.34
CA GLU A 333 -5.43 30.82 -1.12
C GLU A 333 -6.84 30.65 -1.66
N LYS A 334 -7.65 29.82 -0.98
CA LYS A 334 -9.04 29.51 -1.35
C LYS A 334 -9.95 30.72 -1.17
N TYR A 335 -9.73 31.51 -0.12
CA TYR A 335 -10.65 32.57 0.30
C TYR A 335 -10.00 33.97 0.26
N LYS A 336 -9.59 34.40 -0.95
CA LYS A 336 -8.80 35.62 -1.22
C LYS A 336 -9.38 36.96 -0.71
N ASN A 337 -10.65 37.00 -0.30
CA ASN A 337 -11.35 38.20 0.15
C ASN A 337 -11.87 38.13 1.60
N LEU A 338 -11.42 37.16 2.40
CA LEU A 338 -11.82 37.07 3.81
C LEU A 338 -11.30 38.26 4.61
N THR A 339 -12.15 38.77 5.49
CA THR A 339 -11.73 39.55 6.65
C THR A 339 -11.67 38.67 7.89
N PRO A 340 -10.95 39.06 8.96
CA PRO A 340 -10.91 38.28 10.19
C PRO A 340 -12.28 37.97 10.81
N LYS A 341 -13.29 38.82 10.55
CA LYS A 341 -14.67 38.64 11.05
C LYS A 341 -15.43 37.56 10.28
N ASP A 342 -15.06 37.31 9.03
CA ASP A 342 -15.74 36.34 8.17
C ASP A 342 -15.27 34.90 8.47
N VAL A 343 -14.13 34.75 9.16
CA VAL A 343 -13.56 33.45 9.51
C VAL A 343 -14.53 32.59 10.32
N GLU A 344 -15.27 33.17 11.26
CA GLU A 344 -16.23 32.42 12.08
C GLU A 344 -17.35 31.80 11.24
N SER A 345 -17.75 32.44 10.14
CA SER A 345 -18.82 31.97 9.24
C SER A 345 -18.43 30.88 8.24
N ILE A 346 -17.16 30.44 8.22
CA ILE A 346 -16.72 29.32 7.38
C ILE A 346 -17.24 28.01 7.99
N ASP A 347 -18.40 27.53 7.54
CA ASP A 347 -19.09 26.42 8.23
C ASP A 347 -18.35 25.07 8.18
N GLU A 348 -17.50 24.82 7.17
CA GLU A 348 -16.78 23.55 7.01
C GLU A 348 -15.33 23.78 6.53
N PHE A 349 -14.38 23.49 7.41
CA PHE A 349 -13.02 23.13 6.98
C PHE A 349 -12.93 21.63 6.76
N ASP A 350 -11.96 21.23 5.95
CA ASP A 350 -11.79 19.85 5.54
C ASP A 350 -11.29 18.99 6.71
N LEU A 351 -12.20 18.46 7.53
CA LEU A 351 -11.85 17.54 8.62
C LEU A 351 -11.09 16.32 8.09
N LYS A 352 -11.36 15.91 6.85
CA LYS A 352 -10.68 14.80 6.19
C LYS A 352 -9.21 15.13 5.95
N PHE A 353 -8.87 16.36 5.53
CA PHE A 353 -7.48 16.80 5.44
C PHE A 353 -6.71 16.57 6.74
N TYR A 354 -7.28 16.99 7.88
CA TYR A 354 -6.62 16.79 9.18
C TYR A 354 -6.50 15.32 9.57
N GLN A 355 -7.55 14.53 9.33
CA GLN A 355 -7.52 13.09 9.60
C GLN A 355 -6.42 12.41 8.78
N ASP A 356 -6.37 12.68 7.47
CA ASP A 356 -5.39 12.09 6.55
C ASP A 356 -3.96 12.48 6.95
N GLU A 357 -3.70 13.75 7.26
CA GLU A 357 -2.38 14.23 7.68
C GLU A 357 -1.95 13.66 9.05
N LEU A 358 -2.86 13.58 10.02
CA LEU A 358 -2.56 13.01 11.34
C LEU A 358 -2.33 11.48 11.26
N ILE A 359 -3.06 10.79 10.38
CA ILE A 359 -2.81 9.37 10.07
C ILE A 359 -1.44 9.22 9.40
N GLY A 360 -1.11 10.07 8.44
CA GLY A 360 0.19 10.10 7.78
C GLY A 360 1.33 10.30 8.78
N VAL A 361 1.21 11.27 9.70
CA VAL A 361 2.16 11.45 10.81
C VAL A 361 2.30 10.18 11.65
N ARG A 362 1.21 9.45 11.92
CA ARG A 362 1.27 8.23 12.72
C ARG A 362 1.97 7.10 11.98
N ILE A 363 1.62 6.86 10.72
CA ILE A 363 2.18 5.78 9.89
C ILE A 363 3.65 6.05 9.55
N ASN A 364 3.98 7.31 9.18
CA ASN A 364 5.33 7.66 8.77
C ASN A 364 6.32 7.62 9.94
N HIS A 365 5.92 8.06 11.14
CA HIS A 365 6.79 7.99 12.33
C HIS A 365 6.91 6.58 12.91
N LEU A 366 5.88 5.75 12.74
CA LEU A 366 6.02 4.31 12.94
C LEU A 366 6.99 3.66 11.97
N GLY A 367 7.38 4.36 10.91
CA GLY A 367 8.08 3.85 9.74
C GLY A 367 9.01 2.68 10.08
N ILE A 368 8.76 1.56 9.38
CA ILE A 368 9.66 0.43 9.08
C ILE A 368 10.65 0.08 10.21
N ILE A 369 11.66 0.93 10.47
CA ILE A 369 12.70 0.75 11.48
C ILE A 369 12.19 0.70 12.94
N CYS A 370 11.23 1.56 13.33
CA CYS A 370 10.73 1.56 14.73
C CYS A 370 9.84 0.32 15.02
N ILE A 371 9.06 -0.10 14.02
CA ILE A 371 8.30 -1.34 14.03
C ILE A 371 9.23 -2.57 14.07
N TYR A 372 10.33 -2.60 13.30
CA TYR A 372 11.21 -3.76 13.26
C TYR A 372 11.91 -4.04 14.58
N GLU A 373 12.50 -3.03 15.21
CA GLU A 373 13.21 -3.26 16.46
C GLU A 373 12.26 -3.66 17.59
N HIS A 374 11.06 -3.06 17.66
CA HIS A 374 10.08 -3.43 18.68
C HIS A 374 9.46 -4.80 18.42
N LEU A 375 9.06 -5.11 17.18
CA LEU A 375 8.47 -6.40 16.85
C LEU A 375 9.46 -7.54 17.01
N GLU A 376 10.68 -7.41 16.47
CA GLU A 376 11.70 -8.45 16.61
C GLU A 376 12.00 -8.71 18.08
N ASN A 377 12.11 -7.67 18.91
CA ASN A 377 12.30 -7.82 20.34
C ASN A 377 11.10 -8.49 21.02
N HIS A 378 9.87 -8.06 20.70
CA HIS A 378 8.65 -8.64 21.26
C HIS A 378 8.50 -10.12 20.90
N PHE A 379 8.63 -10.46 19.62
CA PHE A 379 8.55 -11.84 19.15
C PHE A 379 9.72 -12.68 19.64
N SER A 380 10.93 -12.11 19.75
CA SER A 380 12.06 -12.80 20.37
C SER A 380 11.77 -13.20 21.82
N LYS A 381 11.07 -12.35 22.59
CA LYS A 381 10.61 -12.70 23.96
C LYS A 381 9.59 -13.84 23.95
N ILE A 382 8.65 -13.84 23.01
CA ILE A 382 7.63 -14.90 22.88
C ILE A 382 8.29 -16.24 22.50
N LEU A 383 9.20 -16.21 21.53
CA LEU A 383 9.86 -17.41 21.01
C LEU A 383 10.99 -17.92 21.91
N GLY A 384 11.53 -17.06 22.78
CA GLY A 384 12.67 -17.38 23.64
C GLY A 384 14.00 -17.49 22.87
N LEU A 385 14.06 -16.93 21.67
CA LEU A 385 15.22 -16.89 20.78
C LEU A 385 15.29 -15.55 20.06
N LYS A 386 16.45 -15.19 19.54
CA LYS A 386 16.58 -14.00 18.70
C LYS A 386 16.07 -14.30 17.29
N VAL A 387 15.18 -13.47 16.78
CA VAL A 387 14.70 -13.55 15.39
C VAL A 387 15.85 -13.16 14.45
N GLU A 388 16.35 -14.11 13.67
CA GLU A 388 17.42 -13.84 12.68
C GLU A 388 17.31 -14.69 11.41
N THR A 389 16.48 -15.73 11.41
CA THR A 389 16.35 -16.68 10.30
C THR A 389 15.03 -16.52 9.57
N LEU A 390 14.95 -17.02 8.32
CA LEU A 390 13.70 -16.98 7.54
C LEU A 390 12.58 -17.76 8.21
N GLU A 391 12.91 -18.86 8.88
CA GLU A 391 11.97 -19.63 9.68
C GLU A 391 11.39 -18.80 10.85
N ASP A 392 12.19 -17.92 11.46
CA ASP A 392 11.71 -17.03 12.53
C ASP A 392 10.72 -15.99 11.98
N TYR A 393 11.01 -15.40 10.81
CA TYR A 393 10.11 -14.46 10.15
C TYR A 393 8.80 -15.13 9.67
N ASP A 394 8.86 -16.39 9.23
CA ASP A 394 7.65 -17.19 8.93
C ASP A 394 6.76 -17.38 10.15
N ILE A 395 7.37 -17.61 11.31
CA ILE A 395 6.63 -17.70 12.56
C ILE A 395 6.04 -16.32 12.95
N MET A 396 6.82 -15.24 12.83
CA MET A 396 6.34 -13.88 13.13
C MET A 396 5.15 -13.47 12.27
N ASP A 397 5.21 -13.74 10.97
CA ASP A 397 4.10 -13.43 10.07
C ASP A 397 2.83 -14.20 10.42
N LYS A 398 2.93 -15.48 10.80
CA LYS A 398 1.78 -16.25 11.29
C LYS A 398 1.15 -15.60 12.53
N MET A 399 1.96 -15.08 13.46
CA MET A 399 1.43 -14.34 14.61
C MET A 399 0.72 -13.05 14.19
N LEU A 400 1.30 -12.29 13.25
CA LEU A 400 0.67 -11.08 12.73
C LEU A 400 -0.64 -11.36 12.00
N CYS A 401 -0.73 -12.46 11.24
CA CYS A 401 -2.00 -12.93 10.65
C CYS A 401 -3.06 -13.13 11.72
N ASP A 402 -2.71 -13.83 12.81
CA ASP A 402 -3.63 -14.12 13.90
C ASP A 402 -4.12 -12.84 14.58
N TYR A 403 -3.21 -11.88 14.82
CA TYR A 403 -3.55 -10.57 15.37
C TYR A 403 -4.51 -9.80 14.46
N TYR A 404 -4.19 -9.69 13.17
CA TYR A 404 -5.02 -8.98 12.21
C TYR A 404 -6.41 -9.62 12.06
N ASN A 405 -6.47 -10.95 11.87
CA ASN A 405 -7.73 -11.67 11.68
C ASN A 405 -8.64 -11.54 12.91
N MET A 406 -8.05 -11.48 14.10
CA MET A 406 -8.78 -11.22 15.33
C MET A 406 -9.36 -9.80 15.36
N PHE A 407 -8.59 -8.77 14.98
CA PHE A 407 -9.15 -7.43 14.85
C PHE A 407 -10.29 -7.39 13.87
N ARG A 408 -10.07 -7.90 12.65
CA ARG A 408 -11.09 -7.94 11.59
C ARG A 408 -12.39 -8.54 12.11
N ASN A 409 -12.34 -9.69 12.77
CA ASN A 409 -13.54 -10.34 13.32
C ASN A 409 -14.24 -9.48 14.37
N ILE A 410 -13.48 -8.80 15.25
CA ILE A 410 -14.03 -7.83 16.20
C ILE A 410 -14.66 -6.63 15.47
N PHE A 411 -14.09 -6.16 14.36
CA PHE A 411 -14.70 -5.09 13.56
C PHE A 411 -16.03 -5.53 12.97
N GLU A 412 -16.04 -6.65 12.23
CA GLU A 412 -17.24 -7.16 11.55
C GLU A 412 -18.41 -7.39 12.50
N ASN A 413 -18.15 -7.99 13.67
CA ASN A 413 -19.21 -8.40 14.59
C ASN A 413 -19.73 -7.27 15.49
N TYR A 414 -18.93 -6.23 15.75
CA TYR A 414 -19.30 -5.19 16.73
C TYR A 414 -19.58 -3.82 16.11
N ASN A 415 -19.10 -3.53 14.90
CA ASN A 415 -19.37 -2.28 14.18
C ASN A 415 -19.75 -2.62 12.75
N LYS A 416 -20.97 -2.29 12.30
CA LYS A 416 -21.27 -2.29 10.87
C LYS A 416 -20.26 -1.37 10.16
N PRO A 417 -19.30 -1.89 9.38
CA PRO A 417 -18.29 -1.06 8.75
C PRO A 417 -18.95 -0.09 7.78
N SER A 418 -18.39 1.11 7.59
CA SER A 418 -18.72 1.91 6.39
C SER A 418 -18.24 1.19 5.12
N GLU A 419 -18.81 1.48 3.95
CA GLU A 419 -18.37 0.85 2.68
C GLU A 419 -16.86 0.98 2.44
N GLU A 420 -16.25 2.13 2.79
CA GLU A 420 -14.79 2.36 2.69
C GLU A 420 -13.97 1.49 3.66
N GLN A 421 -14.57 1.01 4.75
CA GLN A 421 -13.90 0.12 5.71
C GLN A 421 -14.02 -1.36 5.32
N ILE A 422 -14.89 -1.71 4.37
CA ILE A 422 -15.11 -3.10 3.93
C ILE A 422 -13.91 -3.66 3.16
N ASP A 423 -13.21 -2.81 2.40
CA ASP A 423 -12.02 -3.22 1.64
C ASP A 423 -10.84 -3.65 2.55
N LEU A 424 -10.88 -3.29 3.83
CA LEU A 424 -9.94 -3.70 4.87
C LEU A 424 -10.34 -5.01 5.60
N LEU A 425 -11.36 -5.74 5.13
CA LEU A 425 -11.93 -6.91 5.84
C LEU A 425 -11.68 -8.26 5.15
N HIS A 426 -10.58 -8.40 4.40
CA HIS A 426 -10.18 -9.71 3.90
C HIS A 426 -9.45 -10.51 4.99
N THR A 427 -9.64 -11.83 5.07
CA THR A 427 -8.79 -12.69 5.91
C THR A 427 -7.33 -12.56 5.47
N TYR A 428 -6.43 -12.28 6.40
CA TYR A 428 -5.00 -12.33 6.12
C TYR A 428 -4.50 -13.77 6.22
N HIS A 429 -3.69 -14.14 5.24
CA HIS A 429 -2.97 -15.40 5.18
C HIS A 429 -1.47 -15.15 5.30
N PRO A 430 -0.68 -16.11 5.81
CA PRO A 430 0.77 -15.98 5.81
C PRO A 430 1.36 -15.72 4.42
N LEU A 431 2.54 -15.10 4.37
CA LEU A 431 3.27 -14.75 3.16
C LEU A 431 3.37 -15.98 2.26
N PHE A 432 2.96 -15.83 1.01
CA PHE A 432 2.97 -16.94 0.09
C PHE A 432 4.34 -17.06 -0.59
N PHE A 433 5.02 -18.18 -0.35
CA PHE A 433 6.23 -18.54 -1.09
C PHE A 433 5.87 -19.14 -2.43
N ASP A 434 5.80 -18.30 -3.45
CA ASP A 434 5.95 -18.79 -4.80
C ASP A 434 7.44 -19.08 -5.08
N ASN A 435 7.71 -20.25 -5.65
CA ASN A 435 9.04 -20.66 -6.10
C ASN A 435 9.23 -20.34 -7.59
N TYR A 436 8.53 -19.33 -8.09
CA TYR A 436 8.56 -19.00 -9.51
C TYR A 436 9.64 -17.97 -9.78
N ASN A 437 10.33 -18.16 -10.91
CA ASN A 437 11.27 -17.18 -11.42
C ASN A 437 10.47 -16.26 -12.32
N HIS A 438 10.38 -14.99 -11.94
CA HIS A 438 9.81 -13.97 -12.79
C HIS A 438 10.93 -13.21 -13.50
N LYS A 439 10.64 -12.68 -14.68
CA LYS A 439 11.60 -11.88 -15.42
C LYS A 439 10.90 -10.76 -16.15
N ILE A 440 11.47 -9.56 -16.06
CA ILE A 440 11.05 -8.47 -16.93
C ILE A 440 11.92 -8.50 -18.17
N ILE A 441 11.29 -8.74 -19.32
CA ILE A 441 11.94 -8.79 -20.62
C ILE A 441 11.47 -7.62 -21.48
N ASN A 442 12.33 -7.17 -22.40
CA ASN A 442 11.90 -6.21 -23.40
C ASN A 442 11.13 -6.91 -24.54
N GLY A 443 10.54 -6.13 -25.42
CA GLY A 443 10.02 -6.57 -26.70
C GLY A 443 9.44 -5.41 -27.48
N PHE A 444 8.57 -5.69 -28.44
CA PHE A 444 7.98 -4.68 -29.31
C PHE A 444 6.46 -4.75 -29.33
N GLU A 445 5.84 -3.57 -29.29
CA GLU A 445 4.44 -3.35 -29.63
C GLU A 445 4.38 -2.78 -31.04
N ILE A 446 3.54 -3.35 -31.90
CA ILE A 446 3.27 -2.85 -33.24
C ILE A 446 1.82 -2.37 -33.27
N ILE A 447 1.66 -1.06 -33.41
CA ILE A 447 0.36 -0.38 -33.46
C ILE A 447 -0.01 -0.17 -34.92
N VAL A 448 -1.23 -0.57 -35.28
CA VAL A 448 -1.76 -0.35 -36.63
C VAL A 448 -2.86 0.70 -36.55
N ARG A 449 -2.57 1.91 -37.05
CA ARG A 449 -3.50 3.06 -36.93
C ARG A 449 -4.78 2.91 -37.75
N THR A 450 -4.83 1.93 -38.65
CA THR A 450 -6.02 1.56 -39.41
C THR A 450 -6.22 0.06 -39.25
N PRO A 451 -7.43 -0.44 -38.92
CA PRO A 451 -7.66 -1.87 -38.77
C PRO A 451 -7.22 -2.64 -40.02
N ALA A 452 -6.07 -3.31 -39.94
CA ALA A 452 -5.50 -4.09 -41.01
C ALA A 452 -5.39 -5.54 -40.56
N LYS A 453 -5.91 -6.46 -41.38
CA LYS A 453 -5.66 -7.89 -41.18
C LYS A 453 -4.33 -8.21 -41.82
N PHE A 454 -3.32 -8.52 -41.00
CA PHE A 454 -2.06 -9.05 -41.49
C PHE A 454 -2.29 -10.44 -42.10
N SER A 455 -2.05 -10.59 -43.40
CA SER A 455 -2.12 -11.89 -44.07
C SER A 455 -0.92 -12.77 -43.73
N LEU A 456 0.25 -12.16 -43.48
CA LEU A 456 1.49 -12.85 -43.16
C LEU A 456 2.45 -11.92 -42.40
N ILE A 457 3.13 -12.48 -41.40
CA ILE A 457 4.20 -11.81 -40.65
C ILE A 457 5.43 -12.71 -40.76
N LYS A 458 6.57 -12.12 -41.13
CA LYS A 458 7.84 -12.83 -41.35
C LYS A 458 8.92 -12.20 -40.48
N GLY A 459 9.78 -13.03 -39.94
CA GLY A 459 11.01 -12.63 -39.25
C GLY A 459 12.24 -13.11 -40.01
N PHE A 460 13.40 -12.60 -39.61
CA PHE A 460 14.70 -13.09 -40.04
C PHE A 460 15.45 -13.59 -38.79
N ASP A 461 16.06 -14.76 -38.88
CA ASP A 461 16.89 -15.28 -37.80
C ASP A 461 18.29 -14.62 -37.78
N ASP A 462 19.15 -15.03 -36.84
CA ASP A 462 20.51 -14.49 -36.70
C ASP A 462 21.41 -14.75 -37.92
N LYS A 463 21.01 -15.67 -38.82
CA LYS A 463 21.69 -15.98 -40.08
C LYS A 463 21.07 -15.25 -41.28
N GLY A 464 19.98 -14.52 -41.07
CA GLY A 464 19.22 -13.83 -42.11
C GLY A 464 18.25 -14.74 -42.86
N ASP A 465 18.01 -15.96 -42.35
CA ASP A 465 17.03 -16.87 -42.92
C ASP A 465 15.61 -16.43 -42.54
N GLU A 466 14.73 -16.38 -43.55
CA GLU A 466 13.35 -15.95 -43.36
C GLU A 466 12.51 -17.06 -42.74
N PHE A 467 11.72 -16.73 -41.73
CA PHE A 467 10.76 -17.65 -41.12
C PHE A 467 9.40 -17.00 -40.89
N ASN A 468 8.35 -17.82 -40.91
CA ASN A 468 6.99 -17.36 -40.69
C ASN A 468 6.75 -17.15 -39.19
N PHE A 469 6.49 -15.90 -38.81
CA PHE A 469 6.03 -15.55 -37.48
C PHE A 469 4.57 -15.96 -37.33
N LYS A 470 4.27 -16.72 -36.28
CA LYS A 470 2.95 -17.32 -36.03
C LYS A 470 2.33 -16.77 -34.76
N LYS A 471 1.05 -16.37 -34.82
CA LYS A 471 0.24 -15.96 -33.67
C LYS A 471 0.19 -17.10 -32.64
N ASP A 472 0.26 -16.75 -31.36
CA ASP A 472 0.27 -17.63 -30.18
C ASP A 472 1.45 -18.62 -30.14
N VAL A 473 2.41 -18.46 -31.06
CA VAL A 473 3.69 -19.14 -31.05
C VAL A 473 4.78 -18.13 -30.72
N HIS A 474 4.86 -17.04 -31.49
CA HIS A 474 5.93 -16.04 -31.34
C HIS A 474 5.41 -14.66 -30.93
N TYR A 475 4.14 -14.36 -31.23
CA TYR A 475 3.52 -13.08 -30.92
C TYR A 475 2.06 -13.29 -30.51
N PHE A 476 1.50 -12.32 -29.81
CA PHE A 476 0.07 -12.25 -29.53
C PHE A 476 -0.52 -10.93 -30.02
N VAL A 477 -1.84 -10.89 -30.13
CA VAL A 477 -2.58 -9.69 -30.51
C VAL A 477 -3.54 -9.40 -29.38
N ASP A 478 -3.54 -8.16 -28.90
CA ASP A 478 -4.52 -7.70 -27.92
C ASP A 478 -5.87 -7.54 -28.60
N ASP A 479 -6.88 -8.21 -28.06
CA ASP A 479 -8.20 -8.29 -28.70
C ASP A 479 -8.99 -6.97 -28.62
N VAL A 480 -8.58 -6.02 -27.78
CA VAL A 480 -9.25 -4.73 -27.57
C VAL A 480 -8.69 -3.65 -28.51
N THR A 481 -7.37 -3.52 -28.54
CA THR A 481 -6.62 -2.52 -29.30
C THR A 481 -6.26 -2.99 -30.70
N GLY A 482 -6.17 -4.31 -30.90
CA GLY A 482 -5.64 -4.91 -32.13
C GLY A 482 -4.12 -4.79 -32.28
N ASN A 483 -3.42 -4.31 -31.24
CA ASN A 483 -1.97 -4.16 -31.25
C ASN A 483 -1.29 -5.53 -31.20
N LEU A 484 -0.18 -5.66 -31.92
CA LEU A 484 0.63 -6.87 -31.93
C LEU A 484 1.78 -6.74 -30.93
N TYR A 485 2.01 -7.77 -30.14
CA TYR A 485 3.07 -7.80 -29.13
C TYR A 485 4.02 -8.96 -29.38
N CYS A 486 5.31 -8.65 -29.34
CA CYS A 486 6.40 -9.61 -29.55
C CYS A 486 7.43 -9.49 -28.40
N PRO A 487 7.32 -10.33 -27.36
CA PRO A 487 8.31 -10.39 -26.30
C PRO A 487 9.66 -10.91 -26.81
N SER A 488 10.77 -10.40 -26.26
CA SER A 488 12.12 -10.88 -26.60
C SER A 488 12.31 -12.32 -26.14
N GLY A 489 13.01 -13.14 -26.95
CA GLY A 489 13.20 -14.57 -26.68
C GLY A 489 12.14 -15.49 -27.29
N SER A 490 11.00 -14.95 -27.75
CA SER A 490 9.96 -15.71 -28.46
C SER A 490 10.39 -16.25 -29.84
N SER A 491 11.52 -15.78 -30.36
CA SER A 491 12.08 -16.12 -31.68
C SER A 491 13.26 -17.09 -31.64
N LYS A 492 13.65 -17.64 -30.48
CA LYS A 492 14.89 -18.42 -30.29
C LYS A 492 14.82 -19.92 -30.70
N ASN A 493 13.86 -20.33 -31.54
CA ASN A 493 13.75 -21.73 -32.00
C ASN A 493 14.05 -21.90 -33.49
#